data_AF-A0A0A0Q126-F1
#
_entry.id   AF-A0A0A0Q126-F1
#
_cell.length_a   1.000
_cell.length_b   1.000
_cell.length_c   1.000
_cell.angle_alpha   90.00
_cell.angle_beta   90.00
_cell.angle_gamma   90.00
#
_symmetry.space_group_name_H-M   'P 1'
#
loop_
_entity.id
_entity.type
_entity.pdbx_description
1 polymer ?
#
loop_
_entity_poly.entity_id
_entity_poly.type
_entity_poly.pdbx_seq_one_letter_code
_entity_poly.pdbx_strand_id
1 'polypeptide(L)'
;TCWMRLPPFRVIGDLLKDRFDGASHVATSNSGHRQNNARSNRPPKSPKPNPITGNSIHAKRENRRKHKYGFQLKPFNPEHKPPGMKDLVYYEMSPGFCEKNPKLGI
;
A
#
# COMPACT_ATOMS: atom_id res chain seq x y z
N THR A 1 -29.76 4.39 32.05
CA THR A 1 -28.37 4.09 31.65
C THR A 1 -28.31 4.13 30.13
N CYS A 2 -27.21 4.62 29.54
CA CYS A 2 -27.02 4.64 28.07
C CYS A 2 -25.74 3.90 27.71
N TRP A 3 -25.73 3.23 26.55
CA TRP A 3 -24.55 2.56 25.99
C TRP A 3 -24.48 2.76 24.48
N MET A 4 -23.27 2.69 23.92
CA MET A 4 -23.07 2.76 22.48
C MET A 4 -23.62 1.51 21.80
N ARG A 5 -24.24 1.71 20.64
CA ARG A 5 -24.77 0.63 19.79
C ARG A 5 -24.33 0.88 18.35
N LEU A 6 -24.04 -0.20 17.64
CA LEU A 6 -23.81 -0.13 16.20
C LEU A 6 -25.10 0.20 15.46
N PRO A 7 -25.02 0.97 14.35
CA PRO A 7 -26.17 1.20 13.50
C PRO A 7 -26.61 -0.13 12.84
N PRO A 8 -27.85 -0.18 12.31
CA PRO A 8 -28.29 -1.31 11.49
C PRO A 8 -27.36 -1.54 10.30
N PHE A 9 -27.14 -2.81 9.92
CA PHE A 9 -26.19 -3.15 8.86
C PHE A 9 -26.54 -2.53 7.50
N ARG A 10 -27.84 -2.28 7.23
CA ARG A 10 -28.28 -1.58 6.01
C ARG A 10 -27.63 -0.20 5.87
N VAL A 11 -27.55 0.56 6.96
CA VAL A 11 -26.90 1.89 6.97
C VAL A 11 -25.42 1.77 6.62
N ILE A 12 -24.75 0.72 7.11
CA ILE A 12 -23.34 0.45 6.78
C ILE A 12 -23.22 0.09 5.30
N GLY A 13 -24.14 -0.73 4.77
CA GLY A 13 -24.21 -1.08 3.36
C GLY A 13 -24.38 0.14 2.46
N ASP A 14 -25.29 1.04 2.80
CA ASP A 14 -25.52 2.28 2.04
C ASP A 14 -24.27 3.18 2.03
N LEU A 15 -23.57 3.31 3.17
CA LEU A 15 -22.31 4.04 3.26
C LEU A 15 -21.18 3.42 2.42
N LEU A 16 -21.09 2.10 2.40
CA LEU A 16 -20.09 1.40 1.58
C LEU A 16 -20.45 1.44 0.10
N LYS A 17 -21.73 1.42 -0.25
CA LYS A 17 -22.20 1.59 -1.64
C LYS A 17 -21.79 2.96 -2.19
N ASP A 18 -21.98 4.03 -1.42
CA ASP A 18 -21.52 5.38 -1.81
C ASP A 18 -20.01 5.40 -2.09
N ARG A 19 -19.22 4.71 -1.25
CA ARG A 19 -17.77 4.58 -1.45
C ARG A 19 -17.40 3.69 -2.64
N PHE A 20 -18.24 2.73 -3.00
CA PHE A 20 -18.06 1.87 -4.16
C PHE A 20 -18.30 2.66 -5.45
N ASP A 21 -19.39 3.44 -5.50
CA ASP A 21 -19.72 4.28 -6.66
C ASP A 21 -18.65 5.36 -6.94
N GLY A 22 -17.94 5.79 -5.90
CA GLY A 22 -16.83 6.75 -5.97
C GLY A 22 -15.42 6.14 -5.85
N ALA A 23 -15.25 4.82 -6.01
CA ALA A 23 -13.97 4.17 -5.80
C ALA A 23 -12.91 4.64 -6.81
N SER A 24 -11.67 4.86 -6.33
CA SER A 24 -10.58 5.39 -7.17
C SER A 24 -9.76 4.28 -7.84
N HIS A 25 -9.49 4.42 -9.14
CA HIS A 25 -8.56 3.56 -9.87
C HIS A 25 -7.12 3.90 -9.52
N VAL A 26 -6.36 2.90 -9.08
CA VAL A 26 -4.98 3.06 -8.64
C VAL A 26 -4.07 2.12 -9.40
N ALA A 27 -2.87 2.60 -9.73
CA ALA A 27 -1.80 1.79 -10.27
C ALA A 27 -0.89 1.31 -9.14
N THR A 28 -0.43 0.06 -9.24
CA THR A 28 0.63 -0.45 -8.37
C THR A 28 1.94 0.19 -8.82
N SER A 29 2.54 1.05 -7.99
CA SER A 29 3.89 1.49 -8.30
C SER A 29 4.84 0.32 -8.04
N ASN A 30 5.28 -0.34 -9.10
CA ASN A 30 6.45 -1.21 -9.07
C ASN A 30 7.70 -0.34 -8.90
N SER A 31 7.80 0.38 -7.77
CA SER A 31 9.07 0.91 -7.29
C SER A 31 9.87 -0.27 -6.74
N GLY A 32 10.21 -1.21 -7.63
CA GLY A 32 11.39 -2.02 -7.45
C GLY A 32 12.52 -1.05 -7.13
N HIS A 33 13.28 -1.36 -6.09
CA HIS A 33 14.55 -0.71 -5.79
C HIS A 33 15.43 -0.72 -7.05
N ARG A 34 15.24 0.25 -7.95
CA ARG A 34 16.31 0.72 -8.80
C ARG A 34 17.15 1.62 -7.91
N GLN A 35 17.89 1.00 -6.99
CA GLN A 35 19.18 1.53 -6.62
C GLN A 35 19.98 1.52 -7.92
N ASN A 36 19.89 2.61 -8.69
CA ASN A 36 20.94 3.00 -9.60
C ASN A 36 22.16 3.24 -8.72
N ASN A 37 22.85 2.18 -8.33
CA ASN A 37 24.21 2.30 -7.84
C ASN A 37 25.06 2.57 -9.07
N ALA A 38 24.94 3.79 -9.59
CA ALA A 38 25.78 4.33 -10.62
C ALA A 38 27.21 4.22 -10.09
N ARG A 39 27.96 3.30 -10.71
CA ARG A 39 29.39 3.15 -10.58
C ARG A 39 30.04 4.53 -10.72
N SER A 40 30.46 5.12 -9.60
CA SER A 40 31.39 6.23 -9.60
C SER A 40 32.65 5.77 -8.88
N ASN A 41 33.68 5.49 -9.69
CA ASN A 41 35.01 5.04 -9.32
C ASN A 41 35.68 5.97 -8.29
N ARG A 42 35.44 5.75 -7.00
CA ARG A 42 36.18 6.43 -5.92
C ARG A 42 37.28 5.49 -5.41
N PRO A 43 38.57 5.88 -5.45
CA PRO A 43 39.67 5.03 -4.98
C PRO A 43 39.55 4.72 -3.48
N PRO A 44 40.03 3.54 -3.00
CA PRO A 44 39.94 3.16 -1.59
C PRO A 44 40.92 3.98 -0.75
N LYS A 45 40.42 4.80 0.18
CA LYS A 45 41.24 5.41 1.24
C LYS A 45 41.45 4.39 2.36
N SER A 46 42.69 3.88 2.42
CA SER A 46 43.46 3.32 3.54
C SER A 46 42.73 2.80 4.81
N PRO A 47 43.07 1.59 5.31
CA PRO A 47 42.45 1.01 6.50
C PRO A 47 42.95 1.68 7.78
N LYS A 48 42.04 2.12 8.66
CA LYS A 48 42.34 2.46 10.06
C LYS A 48 41.75 1.38 10.97
N PRO A 49 42.47 0.99 12.04
CA PRO A 49 42.11 -0.18 12.84
C PRO A 49 40.98 0.12 13.82
N ASN A 50 40.16 -0.91 14.01
CA ASN A 50 39.07 -1.18 14.97
C ASN A 50 38.89 -0.23 16.16
N PRO A 51 37.62 0.04 16.50
CA PRO A 51 37.19 -0.06 17.88
C PRO A 51 36.06 -1.09 18.02
N ILE A 52 36.39 -2.18 18.71
CA ILE A 52 35.58 -2.85 19.74
C ILE A 52 34.10 -3.07 19.38
N THR A 53 33.78 -4.33 19.08
CA THR A 53 32.42 -4.88 19.03
C THR A 53 31.70 -4.68 20.37
N GLY A 54 31.02 -3.55 20.52
CA GLY A 54 29.98 -3.39 21.53
C GLY A 54 28.75 -4.19 21.10
N ASN A 55 28.48 -5.30 21.77
CA ASN A 55 27.22 -6.03 21.62
C ASN A 55 26.08 -5.17 22.17
N SER A 56 25.60 -4.22 21.36
CA SER A 56 24.37 -3.49 21.63
C SER A 56 23.18 -4.42 21.37
N ILE A 57 22.67 -5.05 22.44
CA ILE A 57 21.35 -5.75 22.47
C ILE A 57 20.19 -4.73 22.48
N HIS A 58 20.48 -3.47 22.13
CA HIS A 58 19.48 -2.51 21.69
C HIS A 58 19.51 -2.38 20.17
N ALA A 59 19.35 -3.51 19.47
CA ALA A 59 18.57 -3.48 18.25
C ALA A 59 17.16 -3.09 18.69
N LYS A 60 16.91 -1.78 18.73
CA LYS A 60 15.57 -1.18 18.74
C LYS A 60 14.76 -2.09 17.82
N ARG A 61 13.84 -2.86 18.42
CA ARG A 61 12.82 -3.62 17.72
C ARG A 61 11.93 -2.56 17.08
N GLU A 62 12.48 -1.94 16.04
CA GLU A 62 11.76 -1.16 15.09
C GLU A 62 10.90 -2.22 14.44
N ASN A 63 9.72 -2.39 15.03
CA ASN A 63 8.56 -2.97 14.41
C ASN A 63 8.30 -2.09 13.18
N ARG A 64 9.17 -2.20 12.16
CA ARG A 64 8.79 -2.06 10.78
C ARG A 64 7.82 -3.20 10.60
N ARG A 65 6.57 -2.95 11.00
CA ARG A 65 5.40 -3.53 10.38
C ARG A 65 5.54 -3.13 8.93
N LYS A 66 6.40 -3.86 8.21
CA LYS A 66 6.54 -3.77 6.77
C LYS A 66 5.11 -3.85 6.30
N HIS A 67 4.60 -2.76 5.75
CA HIS A 67 3.30 -2.76 5.13
C HIS A 67 3.31 -3.99 4.22
N LYS A 68 2.46 -4.96 4.55
CA LYS A 68 2.45 -6.29 3.91
C LYS A 68 2.27 -6.16 2.39
N TYR A 69 1.84 -4.98 1.95
CA TYR A 69 1.74 -4.47 0.60
C TYR A 69 2.76 -3.32 0.45
N GLY A 70 4.00 -3.65 0.10
CA GLY A 70 5.10 -2.68 -0.05
C GLY A 70 5.06 -1.85 -1.34
N PHE A 71 3.96 -1.91 -2.10
CA PHE A 71 3.73 -1.09 -3.28
C PHE A 71 2.94 0.17 -2.89
N GLN A 72 3.44 1.34 -3.27
CA GLN A 72 2.69 2.57 -3.11
C GLN A 72 1.57 2.59 -4.18
N LEU A 73 0.32 2.62 -3.74
CA LEU A 73 -0.80 2.87 -4.64
C LEU A 73 -0.75 4.33 -5.08
N LYS A 74 -0.66 4.55 -6.39
CA LYS A 74 -0.74 5.89 -6.98
C LYS A 74 -2.06 6.02 -7.73
N PRO A 75 -2.77 7.16 -7.63
CA PRO A 75 -3.92 7.43 -8.48
C PRO A 75 -3.53 7.25 -9.95
N PHE A 76 -4.37 6.56 -10.74
CA PHE A 76 -4.13 6.40 -12.16
C PHE A 76 -4.16 7.76 -12.90
N ASN A 77 -5.04 8.66 -12.45
CA ASN A 77 -5.12 10.03 -12.93
C ASN A 77 -4.57 11.01 -11.86
N PRO A 78 -3.54 11.83 -12.18
CA PRO A 78 -2.94 12.77 -11.23
C PRO A 78 -3.88 13.89 -10.76
N GLU A 79 -4.95 14.19 -11.49
CA GLU A 79 -5.96 15.19 -11.10
C GLU A 79 -6.99 14.67 -10.09
N HIS A 80 -7.03 13.36 -9.85
CA HIS A 80 -7.94 12.79 -8.87
C HIS A 80 -7.35 12.92 -7.46
N LYS A 81 -8.23 13.28 -6.52
CA LYS A 81 -7.88 13.33 -5.10
C LYS A 81 -7.29 11.98 -4.67
N PRO A 82 -6.14 11.96 -3.96
CA PRO A 82 -5.60 10.71 -3.43
C PRO A 82 -6.60 10.08 -2.44
N PRO A 83 -6.81 8.76 -2.50
CA PRO A 83 -7.78 8.09 -1.64
C PRO A 83 -7.36 8.18 -0.17
N GLY A 84 -8.33 8.48 0.69
CA GLY A 84 -8.16 8.44 2.14
C GLY A 84 -8.26 7.01 2.70
N MET A 85 -8.01 6.86 4.00
CA MET A 85 -8.06 5.54 4.67
C MET A 85 -9.45 4.86 4.68
N LYS A 86 -10.51 5.62 4.38
CA LYS A 86 -11.91 5.15 4.39
C LYS A 86 -12.48 5.00 2.97
N ASP A 87 -11.66 5.23 1.95
CA ASP A 87 -12.09 5.17 0.57
C ASP A 87 -11.78 3.80 -0.02
N LEU A 88 -12.64 3.33 -0.92
CA LEU A 88 -12.40 2.10 -1.66
C LEU A 88 -11.54 2.42 -2.89
N VAL A 89 -10.65 1.48 -3.23
CA VAL A 89 -9.75 1.59 -4.39
C VAL A 89 -9.74 0.29 -5.16
N TYR A 90 -9.52 0.38 -6.47
CA TYR A 90 -9.40 -0.78 -7.35
C TYR A 90 -8.24 -0.61 -8.31
N TYR A 91 -7.67 -1.72 -8.79
CA TYR A 91 -6.50 -1.70 -9.70
C TYR A 91 -6.83 -2.26 -11.10
N GLU A 92 -7.89 -3.07 -11.24
CA GLU A 92 -8.32 -3.68 -12.49
C GLU A 92 -9.78 -3.35 -12.80
N MET A 93 -10.10 -3.11 -14.06
CA MET A 93 -11.46 -2.81 -14.51
C MET A 93 -12.38 -4.02 -14.31
N SER A 94 -13.63 -3.76 -13.95
CA SER A 94 -14.62 -4.82 -13.83
C SER A 94 -14.88 -5.51 -15.17
N PRO A 95 -15.05 -6.85 -15.18
CA PRO A 95 -15.42 -7.58 -16.40
C PRO A 95 -16.85 -7.24 -16.84
N GLY A 96 -17.18 -7.56 -18.09
CA GLY A 96 -18.56 -7.53 -18.56
C GLY A 96 -19.38 -8.63 -17.88
N PHE A 97 -20.39 -8.25 -17.11
CA PHE A 97 -21.25 -9.20 -16.38
C PHE A 97 -22.50 -9.65 -17.16
N CYS A 98 -22.70 -9.13 -18.38
CA CYS A 98 -23.93 -9.39 -19.15
C CYS A 98 -23.97 -10.81 -19.73
N GLU A 99 -22.82 -11.32 -20.20
CA GLU A 99 -22.72 -12.64 -20.81
C GLU A 99 -22.06 -13.63 -19.85
N LYS A 100 -22.56 -14.85 -19.83
CA LYS A 100 -22.00 -15.93 -19.02
C LYS A 100 -20.58 -16.24 -19.48
N ASN A 101 -19.62 -16.14 -18.57
CA ASN A 101 -18.24 -16.51 -18.78
C ASN A 101 -17.76 -17.43 -17.64
N PRO A 102 -17.80 -18.77 -17.84
CA PRO A 102 -17.37 -19.73 -16.83
C PRO A 102 -15.92 -19.55 -16.36
N LYS A 103 -15.04 -18.92 -17.17
CA LYS A 103 -13.65 -18.66 -16.78
C LYS A 103 -13.52 -17.59 -15.69
N LEU A 104 -14.50 -16.69 -15.61
CA LEU A 104 -14.54 -15.59 -14.64
C LEU A 104 -15.55 -15.83 -13.51
N GLY A 105 -16.26 -16.96 -13.52
CA GLY A 105 -17.30 -17.28 -12.53
C GLY A 105 -18.57 -16.43 -12.70
N ILE A 106 -18.79 -15.90 -13.91
CA ILE A 106 -19.92 -15.05 -14.30
C ILE A 106 -20.86 -15.87 -15.18
#